data_AF-A0A3P1ZNC8-F1
#
_entry.id   AF-A0A3P1ZNC8-F1
#
_cell.length_a   1.000
_cell.length_b   1.000
_cell.length_c   1.000
_cell.angle_alpha   90.00
_cell.angle_beta   90.00
_cell.angle_gamma   90.00
#
_symmetry.space_group_name_H-M   'P 1'
#
loop_
_entity.id
_entity.type
_entity.pdbx_description
1 polymer ?
#
loop_
_entity_poly.entity_id
_entity_poly.type
_entity_poly.pdbx_seq_one_letter_code
_entity_poly.pdbx_strand_id
1 'polypeptide(L)'
;MLRPVRKTVLQPQADGSVLRHVLNKNGAVIAEDIISAEQRLALDARIKLGLSQHQFADLLGISVRTLHDWEQGRREPSGAAKTLLKVVALHPQVVQEVMGTSVQVS
;
A
#
# COMPACT_ATOMS: atom_id res chain seq x y z
N MET A 1 31.36 -6.06 -2.08
CA MET A 1 30.79 -5.79 -0.74
C MET A 1 29.51 -6.59 -0.57
N LEU A 2 29.44 -7.52 0.40
CA LEU A 2 28.18 -8.16 0.79
C LEU A 2 27.35 -7.16 1.58
N ARG A 3 26.15 -6.81 1.10
CA ARG A 3 25.17 -6.11 1.93
C ARG A 3 24.72 -7.09 3.02
N PRO A 4 24.75 -6.73 4.31
CA PRO A 4 24.28 -7.62 5.35
C PRO A 4 22.82 -8.00 5.07
N VAL A 5 22.49 -9.27 5.26
CA VAL A 5 21.11 -9.76 5.18
C VAL A 5 20.27 -8.98 6.19
N ARG A 6 19.22 -8.33 5.70
CA ARG A 6 18.26 -7.56 6.50
C ARG A 6 16.90 -8.23 6.37
N LYS A 7 16.24 -8.49 7.49
CA LYS A 7 14.84 -8.96 7.52
C LYS A 7 13.97 -7.81 8.00
N THR A 8 12.89 -7.54 7.30
CA THR A 8 11.89 -6.55 7.72
C THR A 8 10.70 -7.27 8.32
N VAL A 9 10.33 -6.92 9.54
CA VAL A 9 9.11 -7.40 10.21
C VAL A 9 8.14 -6.24 10.31
N LEU A 10 6.89 -6.49 9.89
CA LEU A 10 5.81 -5.51 9.93
C LEU A 10 4.79 -5.98 10.96
N GLN A 11 4.53 -5.14 11.96
CA GLN A 11 3.55 -5.40 13.02
C GLN A 11 2.42 -4.36 12.91
N PRO A 12 1.21 -4.78 12.51
CA PRO A 12 0.04 -3.90 12.48
C PRO A 12 -0.31 -3.38 13.87
N GLN A 13 -0.78 -2.14 13.94
CA GLN A 13 -1.26 -1.49 15.17
C GLN A 13 -2.78 -1.23 15.10
N ALA A 14 -3.40 -0.97 16.25
CA ALA A 14 -4.84 -0.77 16.37
C ALA A 14 -5.36 0.47 15.62
N ASP A 15 -4.52 1.48 15.44
CA ASP A 15 -4.83 2.71 14.69
C ASP A 15 -4.61 2.57 13.16
N GLY A 16 -4.27 1.37 12.69
CA GLY A 16 -4.01 1.06 11.28
C GLY A 16 -2.58 1.40 10.82
N SER A 17 -1.75 1.99 11.68
CA SER A 17 -0.33 2.13 11.41
C SER A 17 0.39 0.78 11.49
N VAL A 18 1.63 0.74 10.99
CA VAL A 18 2.47 -0.47 11.01
C VAL A 18 3.81 -0.13 11.60
N LEU A 19 4.16 -0.81 12.69
CA LEU A 19 5.50 -0.77 13.24
C LEU A 19 6.41 -1.66 12.41
N ARG A 20 7.47 -1.07 11.86
CA ARG A 20 8.46 -1.77 11.05
C ARG A 20 9.74 -1.97 11.86
N HIS A 21 10.08 -3.22 12.11
CA HIS A 21 11.39 -3.59 12.66
C HIS A 21 12.31 -4.08 11.56
N VAL A 22 13.48 -3.46 11.43
CA VAL A 22 14.57 -3.98 10.61
C VAL A 22 15.47 -4.81 11.50
N LEU A 23 15.59 -6.10 11.21
CA LEU A 23 16.41 -7.05 11.94
C LEU A 23 17.71 -7.33 11.20
N ASN A 24 18.79 -7.51 11.96
CA ASN A 24 20.02 -8.08 11.44
C ASN A 24 19.95 -9.62 11.34
N LYS A 25 21.01 -10.24 10.82
CA LYS A 25 21.13 -11.70 10.67
C LYS A 25 20.98 -12.51 11.97
N ASN A 26 21.19 -11.89 13.13
CA ASN A 26 21.06 -12.52 14.45
C ASN A 26 19.67 -12.27 15.09
N GLY A 27 18.76 -11.60 14.37
CA GLY A 27 17.43 -11.26 14.88
C GLY A 27 17.38 -10.01 15.76
N ALA A 28 18.50 -9.31 15.98
CA ALA A 28 18.47 -8.06 16.75
C ALA A 28 17.91 -6.92 15.90
N VAL A 29 17.04 -6.10 16.50
CA VAL A 29 16.49 -4.89 15.89
C VAL A 29 17.62 -3.88 15.70
N ILE A 30 17.78 -3.39 14.47
CA ILE A 30 18.77 -2.38 14.11
C ILE A 30 18.13 -1.07 13.62
N ALA A 31 16.84 -1.07 13.30
CA ALA A 31 16.05 0.13 13.06
C ALA A 31 14.58 -0.15 13.34
N GLU A 32 13.87 0.89 13.74
CA GLU A 32 12.43 0.88 13.99
C GLU A 32 11.82 2.17 13.47
N ASP A 33 10.68 2.06 12.79
CA ASP A 33 9.89 3.20 12.36
C ASP A 33 8.41 2.84 12.25
N ILE A 34 7.54 3.85 12.36
CA ILE A 34 6.10 3.70 12.20
C ILE A 34 5.73 4.16 10.78
N ILE A 35 5.14 3.26 10.01
CA ILE A 35 4.48 3.60 8.75
C ILE A 35 3.04 3.95 9.07
N SER A 36 2.65 5.20 8.86
CA SER A 36 1.30 5.65 9.20
C SER A 36 0.25 4.95 8.32
N ALA A 37 -0.98 4.83 8.82
CA ALA A 37 -2.09 4.31 8.04
C ALA A 37 -2.27 5.10 6.73
N GLU A 38 -2.04 6.42 6.79
CA GLU A 38 -2.14 7.33 5.65
C GLU A 38 -1.10 7.03 4.57
N GLN A 39 0.14 6.73 4.95
CA GLN A 39 1.21 6.34 4.03
C GLN A 39 0.92 5.01 3.33
N ARG A 40 0.10 4.14 3.94
CA ARG A 40 -0.25 2.83 3.37
C ARG A 40 -1.51 2.84 2.50
N LEU A 41 -2.26 3.94 2.44
CA LEU A 41 -3.54 4.01 1.73
C LEU A 41 -3.45 3.51 0.28
N ALA A 42 -2.42 3.90 -0.46
CA ALA A 42 -2.25 3.49 -1.86
C ALA A 42 -2.02 1.98 -2.00
N LEU A 43 -1.12 1.43 -1.16
CA LEU A 43 -0.81 0.00 -1.14
C LEU A 43 -2.03 -0.83 -0.73
N ASP A 44 -2.72 -0.40 0.32
CA ASP A 44 -3.85 -1.14 0.89
C ASP A 44 -5.05 -1.14 -0.04
N ALA A 45 -5.34 0.01 -0.68
CA ALA A 45 -6.36 0.11 -1.72
C ALA A 45 -6.06 -0.84 -2.90
N ARG A 46 -4.81 -0.86 -3.39
CA ARG A 46 -4.42 -1.73 -4.49
C ARG A 46 -4.54 -3.21 -4.15
N ILE A 47 -4.03 -3.62 -2.99
CA ILE A 47 -4.06 -5.02 -2.54
C ILE A 47 -5.52 -5.47 -2.36
N LYS A 48 -6.40 -4.62 -1.83
CA LYS A 48 -7.82 -4.94 -1.68
C LYS A 48 -8.56 -5.16 -3.00
N LEU A 49 -8.14 -4.49 -4.07
CA LEU A 49 -8.64 -4.76 -5.41
C LEU A 49 -7.96 -5.95 -6.11
N GLY A 50 -6.87 -6.50 -5.55
CA GLY A 50 -6.12 -7.60 -6.14
C GLY A 50 -5.35 -7.21 -7.41
N LEU A 51 -5.04 -5.92 -7.59
CA LEU A 51 -4.43 -5.41 -8.81
C LEU A 51 -2.90 -5.30 -8.73
N SER A 52 -2.25 -5.48 -9.89
CA SER A 52 -0.83 -5.10 -10.06
C SER A 52 -0.66 -3.57 -10.01
N GLN A 53 0.57 -3.09 -9.81
CA GLN A 53 0.86 -1.65 -9.83
C GLN A 53 0.50 -1.00 -11.17
N HIS A 54 0.68 -1.70 -12.29
CA HIS A 54 0.32 -1.18 -13.61
C HIS A 54 -1.20 -1.01 -13.72
N GLN A 55 -1.97 -2.07 -13.45
CA GLN A 55 -3.43 -2.03 -13.53
C GLN A 55 -4.04 -0.98 -12.59
N PHE A 56 -3.50 -0.84 -11.39
CA PHE A 56 -3.99 0.15 -10.43
C PHE A 56 -3.60 1.59 -10.80
N ALA A 57 -2.42 1.80 -11.36
CA ALA A 57 -2.00 3.10 -11.88
C ALA A 57 -2.89 3.52 -13.07
N ASP A 58 -3.20 2.58 -13.98
CA ASP A 58 -4.11 2.81 -15.10
C ASP A 58 -5.53 3.16 -14.61
N LEU A 59 -6.04 2.42 -13.61
CA LEU A 59 -7.33 2.69 -12.96
C LEU A 59 -7.41 4.12 -12.39
N LEU A 60 -6.33 4.59 -11.76
CA LEU A 60 -6.27 5.93 -11.16
C LEU A 60 -5.90 7.02 -12.16
N GLY A 61 -5.54 6.69 -13.41
CA GLY A 61 -5.08 7.64 -14.41
C GLY A 61 -3.75 8.32 -14.04
N ILE A 62 -2.84 7.61 -13.36
CA ILE A 62 -1.52 8.11 -12.95
C ILE A 62 -0.40 7.23 -13.50
N SER A 63 0.83 7.74 -13.48
CA SER A 63 1.98 6.89 -13.84
C SER A 63 2.25 5.83 -12.77
N VAL A 64 2.75 4.66 -13.18
CA VAL A 64 3.26 3.63 -12.25
C VAL A 64 4.35 4.19 -11.34
N ARG A 65 5.17 5.13 -11.84
CA ARG A 65 6.17 5.82 -11.03
C ARG A 65 5.54 6.62 -9.89
N THR A 66 4.45 7.33 -10.17
CA THR A 66 3.69 8.08 -9.15
C THR A 66 3.15 7.13 -8.09
N LEU A 67 2.48 6.04 -8.50
CA LEU A 67 1.99 5.03 -7.56
C LEU A 67 3.13 4.41 -6.74
N HIS A 68 4.24 4.08 -7.37
CA HIS A 68 5.40 3.52 -6.70
C HIS A 68 6.02 4.50 -5.68
N ASP A 69 6.09 5.79 -5.99
CA ASP A 69 6.53 6.82 -5.03
C ASP A 69 5.58 6.92 -3.83
N TRP A 70 4.26 6.80 -4.04
CA TRP A 70 3.27 6.75 -2.96
C TRP A 70 3.41 5.51 -2.09
N GLU A 71 3.44 4.32 -2.69
CA GLU A 71 3.56 3.04 -1.94
C GLU A 71 4.88 2.92 -1.17
N GLN A 72 5.92 3.65 -1.58
CA GLN A 72 7.20 3.70 -0.90
C GLN A 72 7.31 4.87 0.10
N GLY A 73 6.26 5.69 0.24
CA GLY A 73 6.26 6.86 1.12
C GLY A 73 7.23 7.97 0.70
N ARG A 74 7.74 7.96 -0.54
CA ARG A 74 8.63 9.02 -1.06
C ARG A 74 7.86 10.29 -1.41
N ARG A 75 6.58 10.15 -1.75
CA ARG A 75 5.63 11.23 -1.99
C ARG A 75 4.29 10.87 -1.40
N GLU A 76 3.50 11.90 -1.11
CA GLU A 76 2.12 11.70 -0.68
C GLU A 76 1.14 11.89 -1.84
N PRO A 77 0.01 11.16 -1.84
CA PRO A 77 -1.10 11.48 -2.73
C PRO A 77 -1.70 12.85 -2.42
N SER A 78 -2.27 13.51 -3.42
CA SER A 78 -3.03 14.74 -3.20
C SER A 78 -4.25 14.48 -2.29
N GLY A 79 -4.83 15.54 -1.72
CA GLY A 79 -6.02 15.40 -0.85
C GLY A 79 -7.17 14.62 -1.52
N ALA A 80 -7.47 14.93 -2.78
CA ALA A 80 -8.48 14.20 -3.56
C ALA A 80 -8.10 12.73 -3.79
N ALA A 81 -6.83 12.46 -4.12
CA ALA A 81 -6.35 11.09 -4.29
C ALA A 81 -6.44 10.30 -2.97
N LYS A 82 -6.10 10.90 -1.82
CA LYS A 82 -6.27 10.28 -0.50
C LYS A 82 -7.73 9.91 -0.24
N THR A 83 -8.67 10.79 -0.56
CA THR A 83 -10.11 10.51 -0.45
C THR A 83 -10.52 9.31 -1.30
N LEU A 84 -10.11 9.27 -2.57
CA LEU A 84 -10.40 8.14 -3.46
C LEU A 84 -9.80 6.83 -2.94
N LEU A 85 -8.53 6.85 -2.51
CA LEU A 85 -7.86 5.68 -1.95
C LEU A 85 -8.56 5.15 -0.69
N LYS A 86 -9.09 6.03 0.17
CA LYS A 86 -9.91 5.64 1.33
C LYS A 86 -11.20 4.95 0.89
N VAL A 87 -11.89 5.50 -0.11
CA VAL A 87 -13.10 4.88 -0.66
C VAL A 87 -12.80 3.49 -1.22
N VAL A 88 -11.73 3.36 -2.01
CA VAL A 88 -11.30 2.06 -2.56
C VAL A 88 -10.96 1.07 -1.44
N ALA A 89 -10.25 1.53 -0.41
CA ALA A 89 -9.87 0.68 0.71
C ALA A 89 -11.07 0.24 1.56
N LEU A 90 -12.11 1.07 1.71
CA LEU A 90 -13.29 0.72 2.51
C LEU A 90 -14.36 -0.02 1.71
N HIS A 91 -14.49 0.26 0.42
CA HIS A 91 -15.55 -0.22 -0.47
C HIS A 91 -15.00 -0.69 -1.83
N PRO A 92 -14.10 -1.68 -1.86
CA PRO A 92 -13.50 -2.17 -3.12
C PRO A 92 -14.56 -2.66 -4.13
N GLN A 93 -15.68 -3.19 -3.66
CA GLN A 93 -16.78 -3.68 -4.50
C GLN A 93 -17.39 -2.59 -5.39
N VAL A 94 -17.48 -1.34 -4.92
CA VAL A 94 -18.05 -0.23 -5.70
C VAL A 94 -17.15 0.08 -6.89
N VAL A 95 -15.83 0.03 -6.69
CA VAL A 95 -14.85 0.28 -7.75
C VAL A 95 -14.89 -0.85 -8.78
N GLN A 96 -14.99 -2.10 -8.34
CA GLN A 96 -15.11 -3.27 -9.22
C GLN A 96 -16.39 -3.21 -10.08
N GLU A 97 -17.50 -2.76 -9.50
CA GLU A 97 -18.76 -2.52 -10.22
C GLU A 97 -18.60 -1.44 -11.31
N VAL A 98 -17.98 -0.30 -10.96
CA VAL A 98 -17.71 0.80 -11.91
C VAL A 98 -16.77 0.37 -13.03
N MET A 99 -15.81 -0.50 -12.75
CA MET A 99 -14.91 -1.08 -13.76
C MET A 99 -15.61 -2.05 -14.72
N GLY A 100 -16.91 -2.33 -14.54
CA GLY A 100 -17.63 -3.32 -15.34
C GLY A 100 -17.12 -4.74 -15.10
N THR A 101 -16.39 -4.97 -14.01
CA THR A 101 -15.95 -6.31 -13.60
C THR A 101 -17.13 -6.94 -12.87
N SER A 102 -18.13 -7.40 -13.63
CA SER A 102 -19.26 -8.12 -13.05
C SER A 102 -18.72 -9.34 -12.29
N VAL A 103 -18.79 -9.29 -10.96
CA VAL A 103 -18.60 -10.48 -10.14
C VAL A 103 -19.80 -11.39 -10.42
N GLN A 104 -19.62 -12.30 -11.38
CA GLN A 104 -20.50 -13.46 -11.52
C GLN A 104 -20.25 -14.32 -10.28
N VAL A 105 -21.05 -14.09 -9.24
CA VAL A 105 -21.16 -15.01 -8.10
C VAL A 105 -21.81 -16.28 -8.65
N SER A 106 -21.03 -17.34 -8.79
CA SER A 106 -21.51 -18.71 -9.04
C SER A 106 -21.83 -19.40 -7.72
#